data_AF-A0A1H1WR61-F1
#
_entry.id   AF-A0A1H1WR61-F1
#
_cell.length_a   1.000
_cell.length_b   1.000
_cell.length_c   1.000
_cell.angle_alpha   90.00
_cell.angle_beta   90.00
_cell.angle_gamma   90.00
#
_symmetry.space_group_name_H-M   'P 1'
#
loop_
_entity.id
_entity.type
_entity.pdbx_description
1 polymer ?
#
loop_
_entity_poly.entity_id
_entity_poly.type
_entity_poly.pdbx_seq_one_letter_code
_entity_poly.pdbx_strand_id
1 'polypeptide(L)' 'MIQALLCKLNIRHEWHLEHAEDGAMYRRCRRCGKDDDQRGEGRRGDFSAWIGPSGG' A
#
# COMPACT_ATOMS: atom_id res chain seq x y z
N MET A 1 -12.91 -4.05 17.66
CA MET A 1 -13.84 -3.39 16.70
C MET A 1 -13.26 -2.16 15.99
N ILE A 2 -12.14 -1.56 16.44
CA ILE A 2 -11.56 -0.34 15.83
C ILE A 2 -11.09 -0.51 14.38
N GLN A 3 -10.55 -1.68 14.03
CA GLN A 3 -9.96 -1.90 12.71
C GLN A 3 -10.96 -1.76 11.54
N ALA A 4 -12.26 -2.04 11.75
CA ALA A 4 -13.27 -1.82 10.71
C ALA A 4 -13.55 -0.33 10.46
N LEU A 5 -13.46 0.49 11.51
CA LEU A 5 -13.61 1.95 11.42
C LEU A 5 -12.41 2.57 10.70
N LEU A 6 -11.20 2.05 10.92
CA LEU A 6 -9.99 2.54 10.24
C LEU A 6 -10.03 2.33 8.73
N CYS A 7 -10.63 1.23 8.25
CA CYS A 7 -10.85 1.01 6.82
C CYS A 7 -11.88 1.99 6.25
N LYS A 8 -13.00 2.23 6.98
CA LYS A 8 -14.04 3.20 6.58
C LYS A 8 -13.51 4.63 6.50
N LEU A 9 -12.64 5.02 7.43
CA LEU A 9 -12.01 6.35 7.44
C LEU A 9 -10.80 6.45 6.50
N ASN A 10 -10.49 5.40 5.74
CA ASN A 10 -9.35 5.36 4.83
C ASN A 10 -7.98 5.59 5.52
N ILE A 11 -7.88 5.32 6.83
CA ILE A 11 -6.66 5.53 7.64
C ILE A 11 -5.75 4.30 7.59
N ARG A 12 -6.34 3.09 7.64
CA ARG A 12 -5.58 1.84 7.61
C ARG A 12 -6.36 0.74 6.90
N HIS A 13 -5.71 0.15 5.90
CA HIS A 13 -6.22 -0.98 5.13
C HIS A 13 -5.34 -2.20 5.32
N GLU A 14 -5.97 -3.37 5.31
CA GLU A 14 -5.29 -4.66 5.33
C GLU A 14 -5.21 -5.17 3.90
N TRP A 15 -4.18 -4.73 3.19
CA TRP A 15 -3.97 -5.03 1.78
C TRP A 15 -3.58 -6.49 1.56
N HIS A 16 -4.19 -7.10 0.55
CA HIS A 16 -3.87 -8.43 0.06
C HIS A 16 -3.55 -8.34 -1.42
N LEU A 17 -2.44 -8.95 -1.84
CA LEU A 17 -2.03 -9.02 -3.23
C LEU A 17 -2.85 -10.10 -3.93
N GLU A 18 -3.56 -9.72 -4.98
CA GLU A 18 -4.29 -10.61 -5.87
C GLU A 18 -3.70 -10.53 -7.28
N HIS A 19 -3.79 -11.64 -7.99
CA HIS A 19 -3.35 -11.74 -9.38
C HIS A 19 -4.59 -11.76 -10.27
N ALA A 20 -4.66 -10.82 -11.20
CA ALA A 20 -5.61 -10.86 -12.29
C ALA A 20 -5.23 -11.98 -13.26
N GLU A 21 -6.21 -12.46 -14.03
CA GLU A 21 -6.01 -13.52 -15.03
C GLU A 21 -5.03 -13.10 -16.14
N ASP A 22 -4.90 -11.79 -16.40
CA ASP A 22 -3.93 -11.18 -17.32
C ASP A 22 -2.48 -11.15 -16.77
N GLY A 23 -2.26 -11.65 -15.56
CA GLY A 23 -0.97 -11.59 -14.86
C GLY A 23 -0.69 -10.25 -14.16
N ALA A 24 -1.63 -9.30 -14.21
CA ALA A 24 -1.51 -8.05 -13.47
C ALA A 24 -1.68 -8.29 -11.96
N MET A 25 -0.81 -7.70 -11.14
CA MET A 25 -0.94 -7.73 -9.68
C MET A 25 -1.69 -6.49 -9.21
N TYR A 26 -2.73 -6.67 -8.40
CA TYR A 26 -3.44 -5.59 -7.74
C TYR A 26 -3.56 -5.87 -6.24
N ARG A 27 -3.68 -4.82 -5.44
CA ARG A 27 -3.89 -4.97 -3.99
C ARG A 27 -5.33 -4.66 -3.66
N ARG A 28 -5.98 -5.53 -2.89
CA ARG A 28 -7.35 -5.35 -2.41
C ARG A 28 -7.41 -5.48 -0.90
N CYS A 29 -8.14 -4.59 -0.25
CA CYS A 29 -8.30 -4.63 1.19
C CYS A 29 -9.25 -5.77 1.60
N ARG A 30 -8.80 -6.72 2.42
CA ARG A 30 -9.62 -7.88 2.83
C ARG A 30 -10.83 -7.53 3.71
N ARG A 31 -10.87 -6.31 4.24
CA ARG A 31 -11.94 -5.88 5.17
C ARG A 31 -13.06 -5.09 4.51
N CYS A 32 -12.70 -4.11 3.68
CA CYS A 32 -13.68 -3.25 3.03
C CYS A 32 -13.82 -3.50 1.53
N GLY A 33 -12.97 -4.35 0.95
CA GLY A 33 -13.00 -4.69 -0.47
C GLY A 33 -12.51 -3.59 -1.40
N LYS A 34 -11.97 -2.49 -0.86
CA LYS A 34 -11.39 -1.39 -1.64
C LYS A 34 -10.14 -1.85 -2.36
N ASP A 35 -10.03 -1.51 -3.63
CA ASP A 35 -8.83 -1.73 -4.43
C ASP A 35 -7.83 -0.59 -4.23
N ASP A 36 -6.56 -0.93 -4.29
CA ASP A 36 -5.47 0.02 -4.17
C ASP A 36 -5.22 0.68 -5.53
N ASP A 37 -5.87 1.82 -5.76
CA ASP A 37 -5.64 2.65 -6.95
C ASP A 37 -4.23 3.27 -6.99
N GLN A 38 -3.44 3.14 -5.91
CA GLN A 38 -2.04 3.54 -5.88
C GLN A 38 -1.17 2.53 -6.63
N ARG A 39 -1.15 2.70 -7.95
CA ARG A 39 -0.10 2.18 -8.83
C ARG A 39 1.28 2.74 -8.41
N GLY A 40 1.88 2.23 -7.33
CA GLY A 40 3.31 2.44 -7.07
C GLY A 40 3.77 2.84 -5.66
N GLU A 41 2.94 2.96 -4.62
CA GLU A 41 3.46 3.14 -3.25
C GLU A 41 3.52 1.80 -2.52
N GLY A 42 4.28 0.88 -3.10
CA GLY A 42 4.83 -0.24 -2.36
C GLY A 42 6.11 0.21 -1.68
N ARG A 43 6.00 0.71 -0.43
CA ARG A 43 6.96 0.58 0.70
C ARG A 43 6.84 1.75 1.67
N ARG A 44 5.96 1.63 2.66
CA ARG A 44 6.26 2.19 3.98
C ARG A 44 7.24 1.22 4.64
N GLY A 45 8.53 1.44 4.38
CA GLY A 45 9.61 0.66 4.96
C GLY A 45 10.85 0.62 4.10
N ASP A 46 11.45 1.77 3.78
CA ASP A 46 12.90 1.88 3.59
C ASP A 46 13.31 3.32 3.96
N PHE A 47 14.16 3.36 4.96
CA PHE A 47 14.83 4.45 5.67
C PHE A 47 15.65 5.35 4.71
N SER A 48 15.66 6.65 4.97
CA SER A 48 16.77 7.56 4.62
C SER A 48 17.23 7.57 3.16
N ALA A 49 16.47 8.20 2.26
CA ALA A 49 17.03 8.75 1.03
C ALA A 49 17.42 10.23 1.21
N TRP A 50 18.26 10.54 2.20
CA TRP A 50 19.03 11.79 2.20
C TRP A 50 20.32 11.52 1.42
N ILE A 51 20.33 11.87 0.13
CA ILE A 51 21.57 11.99 -0.65
C ILE A 51 22.19 13.33 -0.25
N GLY A 52 22.96 13.32 0.84
CA GLY A 52 23.88 14.41 1.16
C GLY A 52 24.99 14.47 0.10
N PRO A 53 25.60 15.64 -0.14
CA PRO A 53 26.58 15.79 -1.20
C PRO A 53 27.81 14.91 -0.93
N SER A 54 28.01 13.90 -1.78
CA SER A 54 29.29 13.18 -1.88
C SER A 54 30.32 14.14 -2.49
N GLY A 55 31.28 14.54 -1.67
CA GLY A 55 32.33 15.48 -2.02
C GLY A 55 33.18 15.02 -3.21
N GLY A 56 33.63 16.02 -3.98
CA GLY A 56 34.77 15.99 -4.88
C GLY A 56 35.73 17.11 -4.51
#